data_AF-A0A920PK78-F1
#
_entry.id   AF-A0A920PK78-F1
#
_cell.length_a   1.000
_cell.length_b   1.000
_cell.length_c   1.000
_cell.angle_alpha   90.00
_cell.angle_beta   90.00
_cell.angle_gamma   90.00
#
_symmetry.space_group_name_H-M   'P 1'
#
loop_
_entity.id
_entity.type
_entity.pdbx_description
1 polymer ?
#
loop_
_entity_poly.entity_id
_entity_poly.type
_entity_poly.pdbx_seq_one_letter_code
_entity_poly.pdbx_strand_id
1 'polypeptide(L)'
;MLLASRITEQVSGRSWYPPYVLDVELLRSPLVTVDKPERYYPECCAYDMEASSFYQIASRCSTGELIQSLKIISDGPGSNLDLTADQISQFIAEQISSIETVLSQLSNLAEVLDTARLPQEMVSNYLEHWHFSVAQHNQLTALLGRLHARSVPLPTLPEKNECHDAKAVLGWLEEKLLALPVNLSIPQPKDRLGRAEQQS
;
A
#
# COMPACT_ATOMS: atom_id res chain seq x y z
N MET A 1 18.79 10.56 6.08
CA MET A 1 17.92 9.40 5.77
C MET A 1 17.33 9.55 4.38
N LEU A 2 16.92 8.47 3.73
CA LEU A 2 16.26 8.46 2.42
C LEU A 2 15.16 7.39 2.33
N LEU A 3 14.34 7.48 1.30
CA LEU A 3 13.36 6.48 0.89
C LEU A 3 13.82 5.76 -0.40
N ALA A 4 13.60 4.46 -0.48
CA ALA A 4 13.86 3.72 -1.71
C ALA A 4 12.82 4.08 -2.79
N SER A 5 13.28 4.56 -3.94
CA SER A 5 12.45 4.78 -5.15
C SER A 5 12.35 3.53 -6.03
N ARG A 6 13.38 2.69 -5.98
CA ARG A 6 13.51 1.41 -6.67
C ARG A 6 14.37 0.52 -5.79
N ILE A 7 13.97 -0.72 -5.58
CA ILE A 7 14.75 -1.73 -4.86
C ILE A 7 15.16 -2.77 -5.89
N THR A 8 16.46 -3.08 -6.01
CA THR A 8 16.97 -4.07 -6.99
C THR A 8 17.81 -5.11 -6.29
N GLU A 9 17.47 -6.38 -6.45
CA GLU A 9 18.32 -7.49 -6.01
C GLU A 9 19.45 -7.68 -7.02
N GLN A 10 20.70 -7.51 -6.58
CA GLN A 10 21.86 -7.54 -7.48
C GLN A 10 22.01 -8.89 -8.20
N VAL A 11 21.77 -10.00 -7.49
CA VAL A 11 22.00 -11.35 -8.01
C VAL A 11 21.06 -11.70 -9.15
N SER A 12 19.76 -11.40 -9.01
CA SER A 12 18.76 -11.75 -10.01
C SER A 12 18.45 -10.62 -11.00
N GLY A 13 18.83 -9.37 -10.67
CA GLY A 13 18.43 -8.18 -11.40
C GLY A 13 16.94 -7.82 -11.22
N ARG A 14 16.22 -8.51 -10.34
CA ARG A 14 14.81 -8.24 -10.09
C ARG A 14 14.65 -6.91 -9.36
N SER A 15 13.70 -6.09 -9.81
CA SER A 15 13.40 -4.80 -9.20
C SER A 15 11.96 -4.68 -8.72
N TRP A 16 11.77 -3.83 -7.70
CA TRP A 16 10.50 -3.39 -7.16
C TRP A 16 10.46 -1.87 -7.07
N TYR A 17 9.25 -1.31 -7.12
CA TYR A 17 9.02 0.14 -7.17
C TYR A 17 7.99 0.54 -6.10
N PRO A 18 8.45 0.95 -4.91
CA PRO A 18 7.58 1.51 -3.88
C PRO A 18 6.77 2.71 -4.43
N PRO A 19 5.43 2.71 -4.30
CA PRO A 19 4.59 3.83 -4.74
C PRO A 19 4.88 5.12 -3.97
N TYR A 20 4.74 6.25 -4.67
CA TYR A 20 4.98 7.59 -4.12
C TYR A 20 3.71 8.12 -3.44
N VAL A 21 3.42 7.60 -2.24
CA VAL A 21 2.21 7.96 -1.48
C VAL A 21 2.47 8.88 -0.29
N LEU A 22 3.73 9.08 0.08
CA LEU A 22 4.13 9.91 1.22
C LEU A 22 4.51 11.31 0.77
N ASP A 23 3.94 12.31 1.45
CA ASP A 23 4.25 13.73 1.31
C ASP A 23 5.27 14.13 2.40
N VAL A 24 6.52 13.73 2.18
CA VAL A 24 7.63 13.94 3.11
C VAL A 24 8.83 14.53 2.39
N GLU A 25 9.55 15.42 3.06
CA GLU A 25 10.79 16.04 2.57
C GLU A 25 12.00 15.09 2.71
N LEU A 26 11.86 13.84 2.27
CA LEU A 26 12.94 12.85 2.25
C LEU A 26 13.45 12.65 0.83
N LEU A 27 14.78 12.59 0.70
CA LEU A 27 15.41 12.18 -0.56
C LEU A 27 14.90 10.79 -0.95
N ARG A 28 14.60 10.61 -2.23
CA ARG A 28 14.34 9.30 -2.82
C ARG A 28 15.50 8.88 -3.69
N SER A 29 15.97 7.65 -3.51
CA SER A 29 17.14 7.11 -4.23
C SER A 29 16.89 5.66 -4.64
N PRO A 30 17.48 5.16 -5.74
CA PRO A 30 17.54 3.73 -5.97
C PRO A 30 18.29 3.03 -4.82
N LEU A 31 17.91 1.79 -4.55
CA LEU A 31 18.49 0.92 -3.55
C LEU A 31 18.86 -0.41 -4.21
N VAL A 32 20.09 -0.86 -4.02
CA VAL A 32 20.57 -2.16 -4.47
C VAL A 32 20.78 -3.05 -3.25
N THR A 33 20.12 -4.20 -3.25
CA THR A 33 20.31 -5.24 -2.24
C THR A 33 21.40 -6.21 -2.71
N VAL A 34 22.44 -6.37 -1.89
CA VAL A 34 23.65 -7.16 -2.17
C VAL A 34 23.84 -8.25 -1.10
N ASP A 35 24.52 -9.35 -1.43
CA ASP A 35 24.74 -10.46 -0.47
C ASP A 35 25.82 -10.16 0.58
N LYS A 36 26.67 -9.17 0.33
CA LYS A 36 27.79 -8.77 1.20
C LYS A 36 27.89 -7.25 1.23
N PRO A 37 28.40 -6.65 2.32
CA PRO A 37 28.56 -5.20 2.41
C PRO A 37 29.31 -4.63 1.19
N GLU A 38 28.68 -3.68 0.50
CA GLU A 38 29.29 -2.97 -0.62
C GLU A 38 30.30 -1.95 -0.07
N ARG A 39 31.49 -1.91 -0.65
CA ARG A 39 32.61 -1.05 -0.22
C ARG A 39 33.08 -0.10 -1.30
N TYR A 40 32.72 -0.37 -2.56
CA TYR A 40 33.16 0.37 -3.72
C TYR A 40 32.10 1.38 -4.22
N TYR A 41 30.82 1.14 -3.90
CA TYR A 41 29.69 2.01 -4.25
C TYR A 41 29.70 2.44 -5.75
N PRO A 42 29.69 1.49 -6.70
CA PRO A 42 29.90 1.78 -8.13
C PRO A 42 28.79 2.61 -8.78
N GLU A 43 27.59 2.61 -8.22
CA GLU A 43 26.46 3.40 -8.70
C GLU A 43 26.10 4.50 -7.69
N CYS A 44 25.52 5.60 -8.17
CA CYS A 44 24.96 6.64 -7.31
C CYS A 44 23.61 6.19 -6.75
N CYS A 45 23.64 5.21 -5.84
CA CYS A 45 22.48 4.64 -5.18
C CYS A 45 22.82 4.24 -3.73
N ALA A 46 21.79 3.90 -2.95
CA ALA A 46 21.99 3.26 -1.66
C ALA A 46 22.24 1.75 -1.84
N TYR A 47 22.90 1.15 -0.86
CA TYR A 47 23.13 -0.28 -0.78
C TYR A 47 22.64 -0.82 0.56
N ASP A 48 22.09 -2.02 0.56
CA ASP A 48 21.75 -2.78 1.77
C ASP A 48 21.83 -4.28 1.50
N MET A 49 21.44 -5.11 2.47
CA MET A 49 21.48 -6.57 2.32
C MET A 49 20.10 -7.25 2.46
N GLU A 50 19.02 -6.50 2.74
CA GLU A 50 17.74 -7.08 3.13
C GLU A 50 16.50 -6.55 2.39
N ALA A 51 16.56 -5.36 1.76
CA ALA A 51 15.35 -4.68 1.28
C ALA A 51 14.61 -5.46 0.19
N SER A 52 15.31 -6.15 -0.71
CA SER A 52 14.66 -6.98 -1.74
C SER A 52 13.77 -8.06 -1.13
N SER A 53 14.30 -8.81 -0.16
CA SER A 53 13.59 -9.89 0.53
C SER A 53 12.46 -9.35 1.39
N PHE A 54 12.69 -8.25 2.11
CA PHE A 54 11.63 -7.55 2.84
C PHE A 54 10.47 -7.17 1.91
N TYR A 55 10.77 -6.48 0.80
CA TYR A 55 9.72 -5.97 -0.10
C TYR A 55 8.99 -7.12 -0.79
N GLN A 56 9.71 -8.18 -1.18
CA GLN A 56 9.10 -9.38 -1.76
C GLN A 56 8.08 -10.02 -0.82
N ILE A 57 8.41 -10.17 0.46
CA ILE A 57 7.51 -10.77 1.44
C ILE A 57 6.37 -9.80 1.78
N ALA A 58 6.68 -8.54 2.07
CA ALA A 58 5.70 -7.53 2.43
C ALA A 58 4.63 -7.36 1.33
N SER A 59 5.03 -7.39 0.05
CA SER A 59 4.11 -7.26 -1.10
C SER A 59 3.09 -8.39 -1.24
N ARG A 60 3.27 -9.51 -0.52
CA ARG A 60 2.30 -10.59 -0.45
C ARG A 60 1.31 -10.42 0.71
N CYS A 61 1.64 -9.58 1.68
CA CYS A 61 0.89 -9.40 2.92
C CYS A 61 0.16 -8.07 3.00
N SER A 62 0.58 -7.07 2.21
CA SER A 62 0.04 -5.72 2.22
C SER A 62 -0.03 -5.14 0.81
N THR A 63 -0.74 -4.03 0.65
CA THR A 63 -0.75 -3.29 -0.62
C THR A 63 0.55 -2.48 -0.74
N GLY A 64 0.97 -2.22 -1.98
CA GLY A 64 2.25 -1.55 -2.25
C GLY A 64 2.37 -0.18 -1.61
N GLU A 65 1.26 0.53 -1.48
CA GLU A 65 1.18 1.87 -0.87
C GLU A 65 1.67 1.88 0.58
N LEU A 66 1.39 0.81 1.34
CA LEU A 66 1.78 0.68 2.75
C LEU A 66 3.19 0.10 2.93
N ILE A 67 3.90 -0.22 1.85
CA ILE A 67 5.22 -0.85 1.90
C ILE A 67 6.27 0.15 1.46
N GLN A 68 7.05 0.64 2.43
CA GLN A 68 8.12 1.61 2.20
C GLN A 68 9.44 1.08 2.78
N SER A 69 10.56 1.48 2.18
CA SER A 69 11.90 1.15 2.70
C SER A 69 12.65 2.44 2.99
N LEU A 70 12.80 2.74 4.28
CA LEU A 70 13.55 3.89 4.78
C LEU A 70 14.97 3.45 5.09
N LYS A 71 15.96 4.26 4.69
CA LYS A 71 17.38 3.98 4.93
C LYS A 71 18.05 5.17 5.58
N ILE A 72 18.63 4.94 6.74
CA ILE A 72 19.60 5.85 7.36
C ILE A 72 20.95 5.50 6.76
N ILE A 73 21.64 6.50 6.20
CA ILE A 73 22.93 6.29 5.55
C ILE A 73 24.00 6.24 6.64
N SER A 74 24.64 5.09 6.78
CA SER A 74 25.71 4.81 7.75
C SER A 74 27.09 5.20 7.25
N ASP A 75 27.30 5.10 5.93
CA ASP A 75 28.60 5.14 5.29
C ASP A 75 28.46 5.57 3.81
N GLY A 76 29.60 5.74 3.16
CA GLY A 76 29.73 6.01 1.74
C GLY A 76 31.18 5.88 1.26
N PRO A 77 31.48 6.38 0.05
CA PRO A 77 32.82 6.31 -0.50
C PRO A 77 33.87 6.92 0.44
N GLY A 78 34.86 6.11 0.83
CA GLY A 78 35.97 6.54 1.69
C GLY A 78 35.71 6.49 3.20
N SER A 79 34.53 6.07 3.66
CA SER A 79 34.30 5.81 5.09
C SER A 79 34.64 4.38 5.50
N ASN A 80 34.95 4.16 6.77
CA ASN A 80 35.08 2.83 7.35
C ASN A 80 33.71 2.30 7.81
N LEU A 81 33.48 0.99 7.68
CA LEU A 81 32.23 0.30 8.05
C LEU A 81 32.16 -0.06 9.55
N ASP A 82 33.19 0.25 10.33
CA ASP A 82 33.24 -0.06 11.76
C ASP A 82 32.54 1.03 12.58
N LEU A 83 31.21 1.01 12.61
CA LEU A 83 30.40 1.89 13.46
C LEU A 83 30.27 1.35 14.88
N THR A 84 30.39 2.23 15.87
CA THR A 84 30.11 1.91 17.27
C THR A 84 28.60 1.93 17.54
N ALA A 85 28.18 1.26 18.61
CA ALA A 85 26.79 1.30 19.06
C ALA A 85 26.30 2.74 19.32
N ASP A 86 27.14 3.59 19.93
CA ASP A 86 26.80 4.99 20.21
C ASP A 86 26.58 5.80 18.92
N GLN A 87 27.40 5.57 17.89
CA GLN A 87 27.23 6.22 16.58
C GLN A 87 25.92 5.78 15.92
N ILE A 88 25.61 4.49 15.97
CA ILE A 88 24.34 3.95 15.44
C ILE A 88 23.15 4.57 16.18
N SER A 89 23.20 4.62 17.52
CA SER A 89 22.15 5.25 18.33
C SER A 89 21.97 6.72 17.98
N GLN A 90 23.06 7.47 17.78
CA GLN A 90 23.01 8.87 17.37
C GLN A 90 22.37 9.03 15.98
N PHE A 91 22.78 8.23 14.99
CA PHE A 91 22.21 8.27 13.64
C PHE A 91 20.70 7.98 13.64
N ILE A 92 20.24 7.06 14.48
CA ILE A 92 18.80 6.79 14.65
C ILE A 92 18.11 7.96 15.33
N ALA A 93 18.68 8.47 16.44
CA ALA A 93 18.12 9.56 17.23
C ALA A 93 17.87 10.82 16.38
N GLU A 94 18.81 11.17 15.50
CA GLU A 94 18.71 12.30 14.58
C GLU A 94 17.56 12.17 13.57
N GLN A 95 17.07 10.96 13.33
CA GLN A 95 16.04 10.68 12.31
C GLN A 95 14.68 10.33 12.91
N ILE A 96 14.54 10.24 14.24
CA ILE A 96 13.29 9.83 14.92
C ILE A 96 12.10 10.65 14.45
N SER A 97 12.21 11.99 14.42
CA SER A 97 11.09 12.85 14.00
C SER A 97 10.65 12.59 12.55
N SER A 98 11.59 12.27 11.66
CA SER A 98 11.28 11.92 10.27
C SER A 98 10.64 10.53 10.17
N ILE A 99 11.07 9.57 10.99
CA ILE A 99 10.46 8.24 11.08
C ILE A 99 9.03 8.36 11.59
N GLU A 100 8.79 9.12 12.66
CA GLU A 100 7.46 9.37 13.22
C GLU A 100 6.53 10.01 12.18
N THR A 101 7.03 10.95 11.39
CA THR A 101 6.26 11.58 10.30
C THR A 101 5.82 10.56 9.26
N VAL A 102 6.74 9.69 8.82
CA VAL A 102 6.42 8.63 7.86
C VAL A 102 5.43 7.62 8.44
N LEU A 103 5.62 7.19 9.70
CA LEU A 103 4.71 6.26 10.38
C LEU A 103 3.31 6.83 10.54
N SER A 104 3.20 8.12 10.86
CA SER A 104 1.91 8.82 10.94
C SER A 104 1.19 8.82 9.59
N GLN A 105 1.88 9.16 8.51
CA GLN A 105 1.29 9.15 7.17
C GLN A 105 0.88 7.74 6.71
N LEU A 106 1.69 6.72 6.98
CA LEU A 106 1.36 5.33 6.67
C LEU A 106 0.17 4.83 7.49
N SER A 107 0.08 5.19 8.77
CA SER A 107 -1.07 4.85 9.62
C SER A 107 -2.35 5.49 9.10
N ASN A 108 -2.32 6.78 8.76
CA ASN A 108 -3.47 7.48 8.17
C ASN A 108 -3.90 6.84 6.84
N LEU A 109 -2.94 6.44 6.00
CA LEU A 109 -3.23 5.76 4.75
C LEU A 109 -3.84 4.38 4.99
N ALA A 110 -3.35 3.64 5.99
CA ALA A 110 -3.91 2.35 6.37
C ALA A 110 -5.36 2.48 6.84
N GLU A 111 -5.69 3.51 7.63
CA GLU A 111 -7.06 3.80 8.04
C GLU A 111 -7.97 4.07 6.83
N VAL A 112 -7.53 4.91 5.88
CA VAL A 112 -8.28 5.18 4.65
C VAL A 112 -8.52 3.89 3.85
N LEU A 113 -7.49 3.05 3.70
CA LEU A 113 -7.63 1.76 3.01
C LEU A 113 -8.56 0.79 3.74
N ASP A 114 -8.58 0.82 5.07
CA ASP A 114 -9.49 -0.01 5.86
C ASP A 114 -10.95 0.44 5.73
N THR A 115 -11.22 1.75 5.61
CA THR A 115 -12.58 2.23 5.30
C THR A 115 -13.11 1.77 3.93
N ALA A 116 -12.20 1.47 2.99
CA ALA A 116 -12.53 0.93 1.68
C ALA A 116 -12.59 -0.61 1.66
N ARG A 117 -12.27 -1.28 2.77
CA ARG A 117 -12.29 -2.74 2.88
C ARG A 117 -13.74 -3.22 3.00
N LEU A 118 -14.05 -4.29 2.27
CA LEU A 118 -15.34 -4.96 2.36
C LEU A 118 -15.62 -5.40 3.81
N PRO A 119 -16.71 -4.93 4.45
CA PRO A 119 -17.07 -5.39 5.79
C PRO A 119 -17.39 -6.89 5.79
N GLN A 120 -16.87 -7.64 6.77
CA GLN A 120 -17.06 -9.09 6.84
C GLN A 120 -18.54 -9.49 6.94
N GLU A 121 -19.34 -8.71 7.66
CA GLU A 121 -20.79 -8.89 7.78
C GLU A 121 -21.48 -8.95 6.41
N MET A 122 -20.96 -8.21 5.44
CA MET A 122 -21.51 -8.20 4.09
C MET A 122 -21.37 -9.55 3.41
N VAL A 123 -20.23 -10.21 3.55
CA VAL A 123 -20.02 -11.55 3.01
C VAL A 123 -20.90 -12.55 3.75
N SER A 124 -20.92 -12.47 5.09
CA SER A 124 -21.72 -13.35 5.95
C SER A 124 -23.19 -13.37 5.55
N ASN A 125 -23.77 -12.20 5.23
CA ASN A 125 -25.17 -12.09 4.79
C ASN A 125 -25.49 -12.98 3.57
N TYR A 126 -24.58 -13.10 2.60
CA TYR A 126 -24.79 -14.00 1.46
C TYR A 126 -24.57 -15.47 1.83
N LEU A 127 -23.59 -15.76 2.69
CA LEU A 127 -23.28 -17.14 3.13
C LEU A 127 -24.38 -17.75 3.98
N GLU A 128 -25.17 -16.93 4.68
CA GLU A 128 -26.37 -17.37 5.42
C GLU A 128 -27.52 -17.81 4.49
N HIS A 129 -27.53 -17.33 3.24
CA HIS A 129 -28.65 -17.51 2.32
C HIS A 129 -28.37 -18.53 1.21
N TRP A 130 -27.11 -18.70 0.79
CA TRP A 130 -26.71 -19.64 -0.25
C TRP A 130 -25.42 -20.38 0.12
N HIS A 131 -25.29 -21.62 -0.37
CA HIS A 131 -24.08 -22.41 -0.19
C HIS A 131 -23.07 -22.14 -1.32
N PHE A 132 -21.87 -21.68 -0.96
CA PHE A 132 -20.78 -21.42 -1.89
C PHE A 132 -19.66 -22.44 -1.70
N SER A 133 -19.13 -22.99 -2.80
CA SER A 133 -17.84 -23.68 -2.78
C SER A 133 -16.71 -22.68 -2.48
N VAL A 134 -15.51 -23.16 -2.11
CA VAL A 134 -14.35 -22.31 -1.81
C VAL A 134 -14.02 -21.34 -2.95
N ALA A 135 -14.07 -21.81 -4.20
CA ALA A 135 -13.82 -20.97 -5.37
C ALA A 135 -14.90 -19.88 -5.53
N GLN A 136 -16.17 -20.24 -5.34
CA GLN A 136 -17.28 -19.30 -5.43
C GLN A 136 -17.29 -18.29 -4.28
N HIS A 137 -16.85 -18.68 -3.08
CA HIS A 137 -16.65 -17.77 -1.95
C HIS A 137 -15.61 -16.70 -2.29
N ASN A 138 -14.45 -17.09 -2.82
CA ASN A 138 -13.42 -16.14 -3.24
C ASN A 138 -13.94 -15.20 -4.33
N GLN A 139 -14.73 -15.71 -5.27
CA GLN A 139 -15.36 -14.91 -6.32
C GLN A 139 -16.39 -13.92 -5.74
N LEU A 140 -17.20 -14.37 -4.77
CA LEU A 140 -18.16 -13.52 -4.05
C LEU A 140 -17.45 -12.38 -3.33
N THR A 141 -16.44 -12.68 -2.52
CA THR A 141 -15.64 -11.66 -1.80
C THR A 141 -15.02 -10.66 -2.77
N ALA A 142 -14.48 -11.12 -3.90
CA ALA A 142 -13.91 -10.25 -4.92
C ALA A 142 -14.96 -9.34 -5.59
N LEU A 143 -16.14 -9.87 -5.96
CA LEU A 143 -17.21 -9.09 -6.56
C LEU A 143 -17.78 -8.05 -5.60
N LEU A 144 -18.09 -8.45 -4.37
CA LEU A 144 -18.59 -7.55 -3.35
C LEU A 144 -17.58 -6.46 -2.99
N GLY A 145 -16.29 -6.80 -2.90
CA GLY A 145 -15.23 -5.82 -2.67
C GLY A 145 -15.15 -4.78 -3.79
N ARG A 146 -15.24 -5.22 -5.05
CA ARG A 146 -15.27 -4.31 -6.21
C ARG A 146 -16.51 -3.44 -6.26
N LEU A 147 -17.67 -3.97 -5.88
CA LEU A 147 -18.92 -3.20 -5.76
C LEU A 147 -18.83 -2.18 -4.64
N HIS A 148 -18.32 -2.57 -3.47
CA HIS A 148 -18.15 -1.70 -2.32
C HIS A 148 -17.24 -0.51 -2.64
N ALA A 149 -16.13 -0.75 -3.34
CA ALA A 149 -15.21 0.30 -3.78
C ALA A 149 -15.82 1.26 -4.83
N ARG A 150 -16.89 0.87 -5.53
CA ARG A 150 -17.46 1.62 -6.66
C ARG A 150 -18.86 2.19 -6.42
N SER A 151 -19.55 1.74 -5.38
CA SER A 151 -20.95 2.10 -5.13
C SER A 151 -21.22 2.31 -3.65
N VAL A 152 -21.83 3.45 -3.34
CA VAL A 152 -22.51 3.71 -2.07
C VAL A 152 -23.91 4.26 -2.41
N PRO A 153 -25.01 3.62 -1.97
CA PRO A 153 -25.07 2.36 -1.21
C PRO A 153 -24.87 1.11 -2.09
N LEU A 154 -24.48 -0.01 -1.46
CA LEU A 154 -24.37 -1.31 -2.12
C LEU A 154 -25.73 -1.89 -2.52
N PRO A 155 -25.78 -2.83 -3.48
CA PRO A 155 -27.00 -3.55 -3.82
C PRO A 155 -27.55 -4.31 -2.60
N THR A 156 -28.86 -4.22 -2.38
CA THR A 156 -29.58 -5.09 -1.44
C THR A 156 -29.45 -6.56 -1.86
N LEU A 157 -29.53 -7.50 -0.92
CA LEU A 157 -29.51 -8.93 -1.25
C LEU A 157 -30.55 -9.25 -2.34
N PRO A 158 -30.22 -10.09 -3.35
CA PRO A 158 -31.21 -10.51 -4.33
C PRO A 158 -32.31 -11.32 -3.63
N GLU A 159 -33.55 -11.17 -4.09
CA GLU A 159 -34.64 -11.99 -3.55
C GLU A 159 -34.35 -13.47 -3.86
N LYS A 160 -34.75 -14.40 -2.96
CA LYS A 160 -34.56 -15.86 -3.19
C LYS A 160 -35.25 -16.36 -4.47
N ASN A 161 -36.25 -15.62 -4.96
CA ASN A 161 -36.94 -15.91 -6.22
C ASN A 161 -36.14 -15.46 -7.45
N GLU A 162 -35.23 -14.49 -7.32
CA GLU A 162 -34.35 -14.01 -8.40
C GLU A 162 -33.06 -14.85 -8.50
N CYS A 163 -32.53 -15.31 -7.36
CA CYS A 163 -31.30 -16.10 -7.31
C CYS A 163 -31.51 -17.40 -6.52
N HIS A 164 -31.56 -18.53 -7.23
CA HIS A 164 -31.81 -19.84 -6.62
C HIS A 164 -30.55 -20.55 -6.13
N ASP A 165 -29.38 -20.20 -6.65
CA ASP A 165 -28.11 -20.81 -6.29
C ASP A 165 -26.96 -19.79 -6.25
N ALA A 166 -25.81 -20.22 -5.73
CA ALA A 166 -24.61 -19.39 -5.65
C ALA A 166 -24.14 -18.86 -7.01
N LYS A 167 -24.37 -19.60 -8.11
CA LYS A 167 -23.94 -19.19 -9.45
C LYS A 167 -24.81 -18.04 -9.96
N ALA A 168 -26.12 -18.11 -9.74
CA ALA A 168 -27.07 -17.04 -10.04
C ALA A 168 -26.73 -15.77 -9.27
N VAL A 169 -26.40 -15.88 -7.97
CA VAL A 169 -25.96 -14.73 -7.15
C VAL A 169 -24.70 -14.08 -7.73
N LEU A 170 -23.69 -14.88 -8.09
CA LEU A 170 -22.45 -14.35 -8.66
C LEU A 170 -22.69 -13.64 -10.00
N GLY A 171 -23.52 -14.22 -10.87
CA GLY A 171 -23.92 -13.59 -12.14
C GLY A 171 -24.66 -12.27 -11.92
N TRP A 172 -25.59 -12.24 -10.99
CA TRP A 172 -26.34 -11.02 -10.63
C TRP A 172 -25.41 -9.91 -10.11
N LEU A 173 -24.46 -10.24 -9.22
CA LEU A 173 -23.47 -9.27 -8.72
C LEU A 173 -22.56 -8.73 -9.84
N GLU A 174 -22.17 -9.60 -10.78
CA GLU A 174 -21.36 -9.22 -11.93
C GLU A 174 -22.12 -8.26 -12.86
N GLU A 175 -23.40 -8.53 -13.13
CA GLU A 175 -24.27 -7.62 -13.90
C GLU A 175 -24.39 -6.25 -13.23
N LYS A 176 -24.61 -6.20 -11.91
CA LYS A 176 -24.64 -4.94 -11.15
C LYS A 176 -23.32 -4.18 -11.26
N LEU A 177 -22.19 -4.90 -11.18
CA LEU A 177 -20.86 -4.29 -11.26
C LEU A 177 -20.57 -3.72 -12.65
N LEU A 178 -21.00 -4.39 -13.72
CA LEU A 178 -20.86 -3.92 -15.10
C LEU A 178 -21.78 -2.73 -15.40
N ALA A 179 -22.95 -2.66 -14.76
CA ALA A 179 -23.87 -1.53 -14.91
C ALA A 179 -23.36 -0.23 -14.26
N LEU A 180 -22.43 -0.32 -13.28
CA LEU A 180 -21.82 0.87 -12.69
C LEU A 180 -20.86 1.53 -13.70
N PRO A 181 -20.90 2.86 -13.87
CA PRO A 181 -19.92 3.56 -14.69
C PRO A 181 -18.53 3.47 -14.06
N VAL A 182 -17.49 3.43 -14.88
CA VAL A 182 -16.10 3.61 -14.42
C VAL A 182 -15.84 5.11 -14.41
N ASN A 183 -15.89 5.73 -13.23
CA ASN A 183 -15.61 7.15 -13.12
C ASN A 183 -14.11 7.37 -12.91
N LEU A 184 -13.41 7.76 -13.98
CA LEU A 184 -11.99 8.15 -13.94
C LEU A 184 -11.81 9.65 -13.67
N SER A 185 -12.88 10.37 -13.32
CA SER A 185 -12.79 11.79 -13.03
C SER A 185 -11.94 12.01 -11.79
N ILE A 186 -10.84 12.75 -11.95
CA ILE A 186 -10.02 13.22 -10.83
C ILE A 186 -10.94 14.06 -9.93
N PRO A 187 -11.03 13.78 -8.62
CA PRO A 187 -11.76 14.62 -7.69
C PRO A 187 -11.19 16.04 -7.79
N GLN A 188 -11.98 16.98 -8.31
CA GLN A 188 -11.61 18.39 -8.27
C GLN A 188 -11.56 18.81 -6.78
N PRO A 189 -10.49 19.47 -6.33
CA PRO A 189 -10.43 19.97 -4.96
C PRO A 189 -11.54 21.01 -4.78
N LYS A 190 -12.67 20.60 -4.18
CA LYS A 190 -13.72 21.54 -3.78
C LYS A 190 -13.21 22.37 -2.59
N ASP A 191 -13.13 23.67 -2.83
CA ASP A 191 -13.25 24.78 -1.88
C ASP A 191 -12.31 24.79 -0.64
N ARG A 192 -11.02 25.11 -0.87
CA ARG A 192 -10.21 25.88 0.10
C ARG A 192 -10.16 27.38 -0.25
N LEU A 193 -11.27 27.94 -0.72
CA LEU A 193 -11.43 29.38 -0.90
C LEU A 193 -12.72 29.80 -0.19
N GLY A 194 -12.59 30.00 1.12
CA GLY A 194 -13.72 30.39 1.96
C GLY A 194 -13.35 30.49 3.43
N ARG A 195 -12.20 31.12 3.75
CA ARG A 195 -11.84 31.63 5.10
C ARG A 195 -10.50 32.36 5.04
N ALA A 196 -10.39 33.36 4.19
CA ALA A 196 -9.33 34.36 4.25
C ALA A 196 -9.82 35.65 3.61
N GLU A 197 -10.98 36.15 4.03
CA GLU A 197 -11.42 37.52 3.73
C GLU A 197 -12.61 37.88 4.63
N GLN A 198 -12.28 38.38 5.83
CA GLN A 198 -13.04 39.36 6.62
C GLN A 198 -12.02 39.89 7.65
N GLN A 199 -11.34 40.99 7.29
CA GLN A 199 -11.58 42.36 7.81
C GLN A 199 -11.09 42.52 9.25
N SER A 200 -10.37 43.56 9.65
CA SER A 200 -9.60 44.64 9.03
C SER A 200 -8.84 45.28 10.17
#